data_AF-A0A193QFB9-F1
#
_entry.id   AF-A0A193QFB9-F1
#
_cell.length_a   1.000
_cell.length_b   1.000
_cell.length_c   1.000
_cell.angle_alpha   90.00
_cell.angle_beta   90.00
_cell.angle_gamma   90.00
#
_symmetry.space_group_name_H-M   'P 1'
#
loop_
_entity.id
_entity.type
_entity.pdbx_description
1 polymer ?
#
loop_
_entity_poly.entity_id
_entity_poly.type
_entity_poly.pdbx_seq_one_letter_code
_entity_poly.pdbx_strand_id
1 'polypeptide(L)'
;MWPLIGIVILDFALHFNPLVVVTLAVLITGLTSGLDLPAVVSDFGTAYVQNRYMALIWLALPVIGLLEHNGLREQAQRLVTRIHAASLSSILILYMLMRQLTAVLGLTALGGHAQMVRPLIAPMAEGAARKRLGYLPLAEREKIRAYCAAVDNIGVFFGGRHIYRHRLDLIDERVYGAKRLYY
;
A
#
# COMPACT_ATOMS: atom_id res chain seq x y z
N MET A 1 -23.55 17.16 6.86
CA MET A 1 -22.75 16.79 5.68
C MET A 1 -22.44 17.96 4.73
N TRP A 2 -23.38 18.87 4.45
CA TRP A 2 -23.12 20.06 3.60
C TRP A 2 -22.10 21.10 4.11
N PRO A 3 -21.92 21.39 5.42
CA PRO A 3 -20.97 22.44 5.83
C PRO A 3 -19.49 22.07 5.62
N LEU A 4 -19.14 20.78 5.66
CA LEU A 4 -17.74 20.32 5.53
C LEU A 4 -17.21 20.45 4.09
N ILE A 5 -18.06 20.17 3.10
CA ILE A 5 -17.69 20.27 1.68
C ILE A 5 -17.42 21.73 1.30
N GLY A 6 -18.23 22.67 1.81
CA GLY A 6 -18.06 24.09 1.55
C GLY A 6 -16.72 24.64 2.06
N ILE A 7 -16.32 24.27 3.28
CA ILE A 7 -15.07 24.77 3.90
C ILE A 7 -13.84 24.24 3.16
N VAL A 8 -13.84 22.96 2.77
CA VAL A 8 -12.70 22.33 2.06
C VAL A 8 -12.52 22.92 0.65
N ILE A 9 -13.63 23.19 -0.06
CA ILE A 9 -13.57 23.81 -1.39
C ILE A 9 -13.12 25.28 -1.29
N LEU A 10 -13.57 26.00 -0.26
CA LEU A 10 -13.20 27.40 -0.04
C LEU A 10 -11.70 27.54 0.29
N ASP A 11 -11.14 26.62 1.07
CA ASP A 11 -9.71 26.57 1.40
C ASP A 11 -8.82 26.33 0.18
N PHE A 12 -9.18 25.33 -0.63
CA PHE A 12 -8.45 25.03 -1.87
C PHE A 12 -8.47 26.21 -2.85
N ALA A 13 -9.56 26.99 -2.85
CA ALA A 13 -9.68 28.21 -3.67
C ALA A 13 -8.85 29.39 -3.13
N LEU A 14 -8.69 29.51 -1.80
CA LEU A 14 -8.03 30.64 -1.15
C LEU A 14 -6.55 30.43 -0.82
N HIS A 15 -5.99 29.22 -1.02
CA HIS A 15 -4.58 28.88 -0.73
C HIS A 15 -4.16 29.24 0.71
N PHE A 16 -5.08 29.11 1.68
CA PHE A 16 -4.72 29.38 3.08
C PHE A 16 -3.79 28.31 3.63
N ASN A 17 -3.12 28.64 4.74
CA ASN A 17 -2.29 27.66 5.45
C ASN A 17 -3.19 26.48 5.87
N PRO A 18 -2.96 25.25 5.35
CA PRO A 18 -3.84 24.10 5.59
C PRO A 18 -4.03 23.80 7.08
N LEU A 19 -3.03 24.11 7.92
CA LEU A 19 -3.11 23.93 9.37
C LEU A 19 -4.20 24.81 10.00
N VAL A 20 -4.32 26.06 9.56
CA VAL A 20 -5.31 27.01 10.10
C VAL A 20 -6.71 26.56 9.71
N VAL A 21 -6.91 26.14 8.46
CA VAL A 21 -8.22 25.72 7.97
C VAL A 21 -8.69 24.45 8.65
N VAL A 22 -7.84 23.42 8.75
CA VAL A 22 -8.20 22.17 9.44
C VAL A 22 -8.59 22.46 10.90
N THR A 23 -7.84 23.33 11.57
CA THR A 23 -8.14 23.73 12.96
C THR A 23 -9.50 24.43 13.06
N LEU A 24 -9.79 25.39 12.18
CA LEU A 24 -11.09 26.08 12.15
C LEU A 24 -12.24 25.13 11.79
N ALA A 25 -12.03 24.22 10.85
CA ALA A 25 -13.05 23.25 10.44
C ALA A 25 -13.42 22.32 11.61
N VAL A 26 -12.44 21.84 12.36
CA VAL A 26 -12.66 21.01 13.56
C VAL A 26 -13.39 21.82 14.65
N LEU A 27 -12.95 23.05 14.92
CA LEU A 27 -13.59 23.93 15.90
C LEU A 27 -15.05 24.23 15.55
N ILE A 28 -15.32 24.66 14.32
CA ILE A 28 -16.68 24.97 13.84
C ILE A 28 -17.56 23.72 13.90
N THR A 29 -17.03 22.56 13.48
CA THR A 29 -17.79 21.30 13.49
C THR A 29 -18.11 20.85 14.91
N GLY A 30 -17.15 20.89 15.83
CA GLY A 30 -17.35 20.52 17.23
C GLY A 30 -18.32 21.45 17.96
N LEU A 31 -18.23 22.75 17.71
CA LEU A 31 -19.19 23.73 18.27
C LEU A 31 -20.60 23.54 17.67
N THR A 32 -20.70 23.26 16.37
CA THR A 32 -22.00 23.01 15.72
C THR A 32 -22.65 21.70 16.18
N SER A 33 -21.87 20.73 16.65
CA SER A 33 -22.39 19.51 17.27
C SER A 33 -22.89 19.69 18.71
N GLY A 34 -22.84 20.92 19.26
CA GLY A 34 -23.30 21.22 20.61
C GLY A 34 -22.30 20.89 21.71
N LEU A 35 -21.01 20.68 21.38
CA LEU A 35 -19.95 20.46 22.35
C LEU A 35 -19.38 21.81 22.83
N ASP A 36 -19.10 21.91 24.13
CA ASP A 36 -18.33 23.04 24.67
C ASP A 36 -16.87 22.99 24.19
N LEU A 37 -16.22 24.16 24.13
CA LEU A 37 -14.84 24.30 23.64
C LEU A 37 -13.84 23.31 24.28
N PRO A 38 -13.85 23.05 25.61
CA PRO A 38 -12.96 22.06 26.22
C PRO A 38 -13.26 20.63 25.77
N ALA A 39 -14.52 20.29 25.52
CA ALA A 39 -14.93 18.97 25.06
C ALA A 39 -14.47 18.73 23.61
N VAL A 40 -14.57 19.75 22.74
CA VAL A 40 -14.04 19.68 21.37
C VAL A 40 -12.53 19.41 21.36
N VAL A 41 -11.77 20.08 22.22
CA VAL A 41 -10.32 19.87 22.32
C VAL A 41 -9.99 18.48 22.86
N SER A 42 -10.74 17.99 23.84
CA SER A 42 -10.58 16.64 24.40
C SER A 42 -10.87 15.54 23.37
N ASP A 43 -11.94 15.68 22.59
CA ASP A 43 -12.31 14.73 21.55
C ASP A 43 -11.30 14.73 20.41
N PHE A 44 -10.80 15.89 20.02
CA PHE A 44 -9.71 15.99 19.05
C PHE A 44 -8.45 15.26 19.53
N GLY A 45 -8.06 15.44 20.80
CA GLY A 45 -6.93 14.73 21.40
C GLY A 45 -7.13 13.22 21.43
N THR A 46 -8.34 12.77 21.77
CA THR A 46 -8.70 11.34 21.79
C THR A 46 -8.64 10.75 20.39
N ALA A 47 -9.20 11.44 19.40
CA ALA A 47 -9.14 11.04 17.99
C ALA A 47 -7.69 10.99 17.48
N TYR A 48 -6.83 11.93 17.89
CA TYR A 48 -5.42 11.92 17.52
C TYR A 48 -4.67 10.72 18.11
N VAL A 49 -4.90 10.40 19.40
CA VAL A 49 -4.28 9.24 20.06
C VAL A 49 -4.77 7.92 19.47
N GLN A 50 -6.06 7.81 19.13
CA GLN A 50 -6.60 6.63 18.44
C GLN A 50 -5.98 6.44 17.05
N ASN A 51 -5.66 7.54 16.35
CA ASN A 51 -5.05 7.52 15.02
C ASN A 51 -3.51 7.67 15.06
N ARG A 52 -2.86 7.16 16.10
CA ARG A 52 -1.39 7.26 16.29
C ARG A 52 -0.58 6.68 15.14
N TYR A 53 -1.15 5.80 14.32
CA TYR A 53 -0.52 5.29 13.11
C TYR A 53 -0.20 6.40 12.09
N MET A 54 -0.91 7.53 12.08
CA MET A 54 -0.57 8.70 11.25
C MET A 54 0.79 9.30 11.65
N ALA A 55 1.15 9.25 12.94
CA ALA A 55 2.45 9.72 13.43
C ALA A 55 3.61 8.85 12.93
N LEU A 56 3.36 7.60 12.53
CA LEU A 56 4.40 6.71 11.99
C LEU A 56 4.99 7.25 10.68
N ILE A 57 4.22 8.03 9.90
CA ILE A 57 4.74 8.65 8.67
C ILE A 57 5.88 9.62 8.98
N TRP A 58 5.71 10.43 10.04
CA TRP A 58 6.72 11.37 10.50
C TRP A 58 7.96 10.68 11.06
N LEU A 59 7.81 9.49 11.66
CA LEU A 59 8.93 8.68 12.13
C LEU A 59 9.61 7.91 10.98
N ALA A 60 8.86 7.49 9.97
CA ALA A 60 9.38 6.77 8.81
C ALA A 60 10.34 7.66 7.98
N LEU A 61 10.04 8.95 7.82
CA LEU A 61 10.88 9.88 7.06
C LEU A 61 12.35 9.94 7.52
N PRO A 62 12.68 10.20 8.80
CA PRO A 62 14.07 10.22 9.26
C PRO A 62 14.71 8.82 9.21
N VAL A 63 13.94 7.75 9.42
CA VAL A 63 14.45 6.37 9.26
C VAL A 63 14.84 6.12 7.80
N ILE A 64 14.01 6.52 6.84
CA ILE A 64 14.33 6.43 5.41
C ILE A 64 15.56 7.29 5.09
N GLY A 65 15.63 8.52 5.59
CA GLY A 65 16.78 9.40 5.40
C GLY A 65 18.09 8.82 5.95
N LEU A 66 18.05 8.18 7.12
CA LEU A 66 19.20 7.46 7.67
C LEU A 66 19.62 6.28 6.80
N LEU A 67 18.66 5.48 6.33
CA LEU A 67 18.94 4.35 5.44
C LEU A 67 19.54 4.80 4.10
N GLU A 68 18.99 5.87 3.51
CA GLU A 68 19.51 6.45 2.27
C GLU A 68 20.93 7.02 2.47
N HIS A 69 21.19 7.71 3.57
CA HIS A 69 22.53 8.20 3.90
C HIS A 69 23.55 7.06 4.07
N ASN A 70 23.12 5.90 4.59
CA ASN A 70 23.95 4.69 4.72
C ASN A 70 24.09 3.89 3.41
N GLY A 71 23.65 4.44 2.28
CA GLY A 71 23.89 3.87 0.97
C GLY A 71 22.86 2.84 0.51
N LEU A 72 21.64 2.87 1.07
CA LEU A 72 20.57 1.93 0.69
C LEU A 72 20.28 2.02 -0.82
N ARG A 73 20.33 3.22 -1.40
CA ARG A 73 20.06 3.44 -2.82
C ARG A 73 21.13 2.80 -3.71
N GLU A 74 22.39 2.94 -3.35
CA GLU A 74 23.55 2.37 -4.04
C GLU A 74 23.50 0.85 -3.98
N GLN A 75 23.16 0.29 -2.81
CA GLN A 75 23.03 -1.15 -2.63
C GLN A 75 21.83 -1.71 -3.41
N ALA A 76 20.70 -1.00 -3.42
CA ALA A 76 19.54 -1.34 -4.23
C ALA A 76 19.88 -1.31 -5.74
N GLN A 77 20.61 -0.29 -6.21
CA GLN A 77 21.06 -0.21 -7.59
C GLN A 77 21.96 -1.38 -7.98
N ARG A 78 22.95 -1.73 -7.16
CA ARG A 78 23.83 -2.90 -7.41
C ARG A 78 23.04 -4.19 -7.50
N LEU A 79 22.05 -4.38 -6.61
CA LEU A 79 21.18 -5.55 -6.62
C LEU A 79 20.32 -5.59 -7.88
N VAL A 80 19.72 -4.47 -8.26
CA VAL A 80 18.90 -4.34 -9.47
C VAL A 80 19.73 -4.60 -10.73
N THR A 81 20.97 -4.11 -10.83
CA THR A 81 21.85 -4.40 -11.98
C THR A 81 22.16 -5.89 -12.12
N ARG A 82 22.34 -6.61 -11.01
CA ARG A 82 22.50 -8.08 -11.04
C ARG A 82 21.24 -8.78 -11.53
N ILE A 83 20.06 -8.32 -11.08
CA ILE A 83 18.77 -8.85 -11.52
C ILE A 83 18.50 -8.48 -12.99
N HIS A 84 18.97 -7.33 -13.48
CA HIS A 84 18.83 -6.91 -14.87
C HIS A 84 19.64 -7.79 -15.84
N ALA A 85 20.62 -8.55 -15.34
CA ALA A 85 21.28 -9.59 -16.11
C ALA A 85 20.47 -10.89 -16.20
N ALA A 86 19.37 -11.02 -15.45
CA ALA A 86 18.54 -12.21 -15.41
C ALA A 86 17.60 -12.32 -16.62
N SER A 87 17.21 -13.56 -16.95
CA SER A 87 16.25 -13.83 -18.01
C SER A 87 14.84 -13.37 -17.66
N LEU A 88 14.00 -13.14 -18.68
CA LEU A 88 12.58 -12.80 -18.53
C LEU A 88 11.86 -13.70 -17.51
N SER A 89 12.05 -15.02 -17.61
CA SER A 89 11.43 -16.00 -16.71
C SER A 89 11.91 -15.84 -15.26
N SER A 90 13.20 -15.56 -15.06
CA SER A 90 13.77 -15.37 -13.72
C SER A 90 13.21 -14.14 -13.03
N ILE A 91 13.02 -13.03 -13.77
CA ILE A 91 12.42 -11.80 -13.26
C ILE A 91 10.97 -12.05 -12.81
N LEU A 92 10.19 -12.76 -13.63
CA LEU A 92 8.80 -13.09 -13.32
C LEU A 92 8.68 -14.03 -12.11
N ILE A 93 9.53 -15.06 -12.01
CA ILE A 93 9.54 -15.98 -10.86
C ILE A 93 9.91 -15.24 -9.57
N LEU A 94 10.95 -14.40 -9.61
CA LEU A 94 11.37 -13.62 -8.44
C LEU A 94 10.25 -12.69 -7.97
N TYR A 95 9.59 -12.00 -8.91
CA TYR A 95 8.46 -11.13 -8.59
C TYR A 95 7.28 -11.91 -8.02
N MET A 96 6.96 -13.09 -8.56
CA MET A 96 5.91 -13.97 -8.04
C MET A 96 6.19 -14.38 -6.59
N LEU A 97 7.42 -14.81 -6.30
CA LEU A 97 7.83 -15.26 -4.96
C LEU A 97 7.78 -14.11 -3.97
N MET A 98 8.32 -12.95 -4.34
CA MET A 98 8.22 -11.73 -3.53
C MET A 98 6.76 -11.39 -3.22
N ARG A 99 5.88 -11.46 -4.22
CA ARG A 99 4.47 -11.12 -4.06
C ARG A 99 3.74 -12.11 -3.14
N GLN A 100 4.07 -13.40 -3.22
CA GLN A 100 3.54 -14.41 -2.30
C GLN A 100 3.98 -14.14 -0.86
N LEU A 101 5.26 -13.85 -0.62
CA LEU A 101 5.77 -13.54 0.71
C LEU A 101 5.09 -12.30 1.30
N THR A 102 4.99 -11.22 0.52
CA THR A 102 4.29 -10.00 0.93
C THR A 102 2.82 -10.28 1.25
N ALA A 103 2.14 -11.12 0.47
CA ALA A 103 0.77 -11.51 0.75
C ALA A 103 0.63 -12.37 2.02
N VAL A 104 1.60 -13.25 2.33
CA VAL A 104 1.65 -14.05 3.57
C VAL A 104 1.89 -13.18 4.81
N LEU A 105 2.59 -12.06 4.66
CA LEU A 105 2.78 -11.08 5.74
C LEU A 105 1.58 -10.13 5.92
N GLY A 106 0.49 -10.32 5.15
CA GLY A 106 -0.68 -9.45 5.17
C GLY A 106 -0.46 -8.10 4.47
N LEU A 107 0.68 -7.92 3.80
CA LEU A 107 1.11 -6.70 3.12
C LEU A 107 0.57 -6.62 1.67
N THR A 108 -0.64 -7.12 1.42
CA THR A 108 -1.22 -7.20 0.06
C THR A 108 -1.33 -5.84 -0.65
N ALA A 109 -1.43 -4.75 0.12
CA ALA A 109 -1.44 -3.37 -0.37
C ALA A 109 -0.08 -2.87 -0.91
N LEU A 110 1.04 -3.51 -0.56
CA LEU A 110 2.39 -3.12 -1.02
C LEU A 110 2.68 -3.67 -2.43
N GLY A 111 2.58 -2.82 -3.45
CA GLY A 111 3.03 -3.15 -4.81
C GLY A 111 1.98 -3.82 -5.70
N GLY A 112 0.82 -3.19 -5.87
CA GLY A 112 -0.20 -3.61 -6.83
C GLY A 112 0.16 -3.29 -8.29
N HIS A 113 -0.72 -3.71 -9.22
CA HIS A 113 -0.54 -3.52 -10.67
C HIS A 113 -0.11 -2.10 -11.09
N ALA A 114 -0.74 -1.07 -10.53
CA ALA A 114 -0.44 0.32 -10.88
C ALA A 114 0.90 0.81 -10.30
N GLN A 115 1.31 0.27 -9.14
CA GLN A 115 2.46 0.76 -8.38
C GLN A 115 3.77 0.06 -8.75
N MET A 116 3.71 -1.20 -9.21
CA MET A 116 4.91 -2.02 -9.42
C MET A 116 4.98 -2.65 -10.81
N VAL A 117 3.87 -3.22 -11.31
CA VAL A 117 3.87 -3.92 -12.61
C VAL A 117 4.18 -2.96 -13.76
N ARG A 118 3.44 -1.85 -13.86
CA ARG A 118 3.58 -0.88 -14.97
C ARG A 118 4.90 -0.10 -14.96
N PRO A 119 5.33 0.52 -13.83
CA PRO A 119 6.52 1.36 -13.84
C PRO A 119 7.84 0.57 -13.75
N LEU A 120 7.84 -0.66 -13.22
CA LEU A 120 9.08 -1.38 -12.89
C LEU A 120 9.17 -2.76 -13.54
N ILE A 121 8.22 -3.66 -13.26
CA ILE A 121 8.34 -5.06 -13.69
C ILE A 121 8.23 -5.20 -15.22
N ALA A 122 7.27 -4.51 -15.84
CA ALA A 122 7.08 -4.53 -17.28
C ALA A 122 8.31 -4.02 -18.06
N PRO A 123 8.89 -2.83 -17.77
CA PRO A 123 10.09 -2.38 -18.48
C PRO A 123 11.31 -3.28 -18.22
N MET A 124 11.46 -3.87 -17.02
CA MET A 124 12.53 -4.83 -16.74
C MET A 124 12.37 -6.13 -17.56
N ALA A 125 11.15 -6.65 -17.63
CA ALA A 125 10.81 -7.83 -18.41
C ALA A 125 11.00 -7.62 -19.92
N GLU A 126 10.53 -6.49 -20.45
CA GLU A 126 10.76 -6.08 -21.85
C GLU A 126 12.26 -5.93 -22.13
N GLY A 127 13.03 -5.29 -21.25
CA GLY A 127 14.48 -5.14 -21.38
C GLY A 127 15.23 -6.47 -21.43
N ALA A 128 14.87 -7.40 -20.54
CA ALA A 128 15.45 -8.75 -20.50
C ALA A 128 15.12 -9.56 -21.77
N ALA A 129 13.89 -9.45 -22.27
CA ALA A 129 13.49 -10.09 -23.53
C ALA A 129 14.25 -9.48 -24.72
N ARG A 130 14.40 -8.15 -24.76
CA ARG A 130 15.10 -7.41 -25.83
C ARG A 130 16.57 -7.80 -25.92
N LYS A 131 17.23 -8.00 -24.78
CA LYS A 131 18.63 -8.44 -24.73
C LYS A 131 18.84 -9.80 -25.40
N ARG A 132 17.85 -10.70 -25.40
CA ARG A 132 17.96 -12.06 -25.94
C ARG A 132 17.40 -12.21 -27.35
N LEU A 133 16.28 -11.53 -27.65
CA LEU A 133 15.54 -11.66 -28.90
C LEU A 133 15.80 -10.49 -29.88
N GLY A 134 16.49 -9.44 -29.45
CA GLY A 134 16.72 -8.25 -30.26
C GLY A 134 15.47 -7.36 -30.32
N TYR A 135 14.97 -7.04 -31.50
CA TYR A 135 13.80 -6.20 -31.65
C TYR A 135 12.52 -6.93 -31.21
N LEU A 136 11.73 -6.33 -30.30
CA LEU A 136 10.42 -6.85 -29.93
C LEU A 136 9.30 -6.08 -30.64
N PRO A 137 8.52 -6.75 -31.50
CA PRO A 137 7.26 -6.23 -32.02
C PRO A 137 6.30 -5.83 -30.89
N LEU A 138 5.36 -4.92 -31.18
CA LEU A 138 4.40 -4.42 -30.20
C LEU A 138 3.57 -5.54 -29.56
N ALA A 139 3.14 -6.53 -30.35
CA ALA A 139 2.36 -7.67 -29.86
C ALA A 139 3.11 -8.53 -28.82
N GLU A 140 4.43 -8.71 -28.98
CA GLU A 140 5.28 -9.43 -28.03
C GLU A 140 5.41 -8.66 -26.71
N ARG A 141 5.58 -7.33 -26.80
CA ARG A 141 5.64 -6.46 -25.61
C ARG A 141 4.33 -6.46 -24.83
N GLU A 142 3.20 -6.42 -25.51
CA GLU A 142 1.88 -6.51 -24.87
C GLU A 142 1.67 -7.87 -24.18
N LYS A 143 2.11 -8.97 -24.81
CA LYS A 143 2.12 -10.30 -24.16
C LYS A 143 2.98 -10.29 -22.90
N ILE A 144 4.19 -9.72 -22.94
CA ILE A 144 5.07 -9.62 -21.76
C ILE A 144 4.38 -8.83 -20.64
N ARG A 145 3.74 -7.70 -20.96
CA ARG A 145 2.97 -6.91 -19.97
C ARG A 145 1.81 -7.71 -19.39
N ALA A 146 1.10 -8.47 -20.21
CA ALA A 146 0.02 -9.34 -19.77
C ALA A 146 0.53 -10.44 -18.83
N TYR A 147 1.68 -11.05 -19.13
CA TYR A 147 2.31 -12.02 -18.23
C TYR A 147 2.74 -11.38 -16.90
N CYS A 148 3.31 -10.18 -16.92
CA CYS A 148 3.67 -9.46 -15.69
C CYS A 148 2.43 -9.18 -14.80
N ALA A 149 1.32 -8.77 -15.42
CA ALA A 149 0.05 -8.56 -14.74
C ALA A 149 -0.54 -9.86 -14.17
N ALA A 150 -0.53 -10.93 -14.97
CA ALA A 150 -0.99 -12.25 -14.53
C ALA A 150 -0.21 -12.75 -13.31
N VAL A 151 1.12 -12.60 -13.31
CA VAL A 151 1.99 -13.01 -12.19
C VAL A 151 1.68 -12.26 -10.89
N ASP A 152 1.39 -10.95 -10.95
CA ASP A 152 0.99 -10.19 -9.75
C ASP A 152 -0.31 -10.74 -9.15
N ASN A 153 -1.32 -10.99 -9.98
CA ASN A 153 -2.60 -11.53 -9.53
C ASN A 153 -2.46 -12.93 -8.92
N ILE A 154 -1.71 -13.81 -9.59
CA ILE A 154 -1.44 -15.17 -9.11
C ILE A 154 -0.67 -15.12 -7.78
N GLY A 155 0.36 -14.28 -7.68
CA GLY A 155 1.17 -14.13 -6.48
C GLY A 155 0.33 -13.73 -5.26
N VAL A 156 -0.56 -12.74 -5.41
CA VAL A 156 -1.46 -12.31 -4.32
C VAL A 156 -2.48 -13.39 -3.98
N PHE A 157 -3.11 -14.00 -4.99
CA PHE A 157 -4.18 -14.99 -4.81
C PHE A 157 -3.71 -16.25 -4.07
N PHE A 158 -2.51 -16.75 -4.39
CA PHE A 158 -1.96 -17.93 -3.74
C PHE A 158 -1.22 -17.61 -2.43
N GLY A 159 -0.60 -16.43 -2.30
CA GLY A 159 0.08 -16.03 -1.06
C GLY A 159 -0.86 -15.72 0.09
N GLY A 160 -2.02 -15.09 -0.17
CA GLY A 160 -2.98 -14.73 0.89
C GLY A 160 -3.74 -15.91 1.50
N ARG A 161 -3.76 -17.08 0.84
CA ARG A 161 -4.64 -18.20 1.21
C ARG A 161 -4.30 -18.83 2.57
N HIS A 162 -3.05 -18.71 3.02
CA HIS A 162 -2.65 -19.19 4.35
C HIS A 162 -3.23 -18.32 5.49
N ILE A 163 -3.38 -17.01 5.28
CA ILE A 163 -3.93 -16.08 6.30
C ILE A 163 -5.44 -16.29 6.45
N TYR A 164 -6.16 -16.53 5.35
CA TYR A 164 -7.61 -16.77 5.42
C TYR A 164 -7.97 -18.09 6.09
N ARG A 165 -7.08 -19.10 6.05
CA ARG A 165 -7.32 -20.39 6.70
C ARG A 165 -7.43 -20.26 8.21
N HIS A 166 -6.50 -19.55 8.84
CA HIS A 166 -6.55 -19.32 10.30
C HIS A 166 -7.76 -18.48 10.74
N ARG A 167 -8.28 -17.59 9.87
CA ARG A 167 -9.50 -16.82 10.18
C ARG A 167 -10.78 -17.63 9.97
N LEU A 168 -10.80 -18.52 8.98
CA LEU A 168 -11.91 -19.46 8.77
C LEU A 168 -11.96 -20.48 9.90
N ASP A 169 -10.82 -21.01 10.35
CA ASP A 169 -10.74 -21.94 11.47
C ASP A 169 -11.29 -21.32 12.77
N LEU A 170 -11.01 -20.03 13.04
CA LEU A 170 -11.56 -19.29 14.18
C LEU A 170 -13.07 -19.00 14.08
N ILE A 171 -13.58 -18.82 12.86
CA ILE A 171 -15.03 -18.66 12.62
C ILE A 171 -15.72 -20.01 12.77
N ASP A 172 -15.12 -21.09 12.28
CA ASP A 172 -15.63 -22.45 12.41
C ASP A 172 -15.65 -22.89 13.87
N GLU A 173 -14.60 -22.59 14.65
CA GLU A 173 -14.55 -22.87 16.08
C GLU A 173 -15.59 -22.08 16.88
N ARG A 174 -15.88 -20.84 16.51
CA ARG A 174 -16.99 -20.05 17.11
C ARG A 174 -18.37 -20.58 16.75
N VAL A 175 -18.57 -21.00 15.50
CA VAL A 175 -19.88 -21.45 14.98
C VAL A 175 -20.18 -22.89 15.40
N TYR A 176 -19.20 -23.79 15.39
CA TYR A 176 -19.37 -25.19 15.80
C TYR A 176 -19.12 -25.42 17.30
N GLY A 177 -18.26 -24.62 17.95
CA GLY A 177 -18.10 -24.65 19.40
C GLY A 177 -19.35 -24.20 20.14
N ALA A 178 -20.09 -23.22 19.60
CA ALA A 178 -21.38 -22.80 20.17
C ALA A 178 -22.46 -23.88 20.07
N LYS A 179 -22.45 -24.73 19.03
CA LYS A 179 -23.42 -25.82 18.87
C LYS A 179 -23.21 -26.99 19.84
N ARG A 180 -22.01 -27.13 20.42
CA ARG A 180 -21.68 -28.22 21.37
C ARG A 180 -22.08 -27.92 22.82
N LEU A 181 -22.55 -26.70 23.11
CA LEU A 181 -23.04 -26.27 24.43
C LEU A 181 -24.56 -26.38 24.61
N TYR A 182 -25.28 -26.87 23.59
CA TYR A 182 -26.75 -26.99 23.58
C TYR A 182 -27.25 -28.44 23.43
N TYR A 183 -26.38 -29.44 23.66
CA TYR A 183 -26.75 -30.86 23.78
C TYR A 183 -26.07 -31.47 25.00
#